data_AF-A0A3A4XMG3-F1
#
_entry.id   AF-A0A3A4XMG3-F1
#
_cell.length_a   1.000
_cell.length_b   1.000
_cell.length_c   1.000
_cell.angle_alpha   90.00
_cell.angle_beta   90.00
_cell.angle_gamma   90.00
#
_symmetry.space_group_name_H-M   'P 1'
#
loop_
_entity.id
_entity.type
_entity.pdbx_description
1 polymer ?
#
loop_
_entity_poly.entity_id
_entity_poly.type
_entity_poly.pdbx_seq_one_letter_code
_entity_poly.pdbx_strand_id
1 'polypeptide(L)' 'MNVAEWIVLGGVLFYLLTCWAIFDIARKDFGGIEKKAAWAFVALIPFIGPVIYMGAGARKGKKKPGASGG' A
#
# COMPACT_ATOMS: atom_id res chain seq x y z
N MET A 1 -28.81 -3.64 -5.83
CA MET A 1 -27.44 -4.15 -5.76
C MET A 1 -27.46 -5.56 -5.17
N ASN A 2 -26.86 -6.53 -5.85
CA ASN A 2 -26.80 -7.93 -5.43
C ASN A 2 -25.49 -8.25 -4.67
N VAL A 3 -25.46 -9.37 -3.95
CA VAL A 3 -24.28 -9.82 -3.19
C VAL A 3 -23.03 -9.94 -4.07
N ALA A 4 -23.18 -10.46 -5.29
CA ALA A 4 -22.07 -10.57 -6.24
C ALA A 4 -21.46 -9.21 -6.59
N GLU A 5 -22.28 -8.18 -6.80
CA GLU A 5 -21.81 -6.83 -7.11
C GLU A 5 -21.01 -6.24 -5.94
N TRP A 6 -21.48 -6.44 -4.71
CA TRP A 6 -20.75 -6.02 -3.51
C TRP A 6 -19.40 -6.72 -3.36
N ILE A 7 -19.33 -8.01 -3.67
CA ILE A 7 -18.06 -8.77 -3.64
C ILE A 7 -17.09 -8.21 -4.68
N VAL A 8 -17.56 -7.97 -5.91
CA VAL A 8 -16.73 -7.41 -6.99
C VAL A 8 -16.22 -6.02 -6.62
N LEU A 9 -17.10 -5.14 -6.14
CA LEU A 9 -16.72 -3.79 -5.71
C LEU A 9 -15.71 -3.82 -4.56
N GLY A 10 -15.91 -4.69 -3.57
CA GLY A 10 -14.95 -4.90 -2.49
C GLY A 10 -13.59 -5.36 -3.01
N GLY A 11 -13.57 -6.37 -3.90
CA GLY A 11 -12.35 -6.87 -4.51
C GLY A 11 -11.58 -5.79 -5.27
N VAL A 12 -12.27 -5.00 -6.11
CA VAL A 12 -11.67 -3.89 -6.86
C VAL A 12 -11.11 -2.83 -5.92
N LEU A 13 -11.86 -2.45 -4.89
CA LEU A 13 -11.39 -1.47 -3.89
C LEU A 13 -10.09 -1.93 -3.23
N PHE A 14 -10.04 -3.16 -2.73
CA PHE A 14 -8.85 -3.67 -2.07
C PHE A 14 -7.67 -3.89 -3.02
N TYR A 15 -7.93 -4.27 -4.28
CA TYR A 15 -6.90 -4.32 -5.31
C TYR A 15 -6.27 -2.94 -5.53
N LEU A 16 -7.08 -1.89 -5.67
CA LEU A 16 -6.59 -0.51 -5.82
C LEU A 16 -5.81 -0.04 -4.59
N LEU A 17 -6.25 -0.39 -3.38
CA LEU A 17 -5.51 -0.10 -2.15
C LEU A 17 -4.15 -0.81 -2.13
N THR A 18 -4.08 -2.07 -2.56
CA THR A 18 -2.81 -2.80 -2.70
C THR A 18 -1.89 -2.10 -3.70
N CYS A 19 -2.37 -1.78 -4.89
CA CYS A 19 -1.57 -1.06 -5.90
C CYS A 19 -1.04 0.27 -5.36
N TRP A 20 -1.89 1.04 -4.68
CA TRP A 20 -1.48 2.29 -4.06
C TRP A 20 -0.43 2.08 -2.98
N ALA A 21 -0.62 1.10 -2.09
CA ALA A 21 0.36 0.75 -1.07
C ALA A 21 1.72 0.42 -1.69
N ILE A 22 1.77 -0.40 -2.74
CA ILE A 22 3.01 -0.76 -3.44
C ILE A 22 3.68 0.48 -4.06
N PHE A 23 2.93 1.37 -4.72
CA PHE A 23 3.51 2.61 -5.26
C PHE A 23 4.05 3.55 -4.17
N ASP A 24 3.33 3.67 -3.05
CA ASP A 24 3.75 4.48 -1.92
C ASP A 24 5.03 3.90 -1.27
N ILE A 25 5.10 2.58 -1.10
CA ILE A 25 6.31 1.87 -0.65
C ILE A 25 7.47 2.15 -1.60
N ALA A 26 7.26 1.98 -2.91
CA ALA A 26 8.29 2.14 -3.92
C ALA A 26 8.92 3.55 -3.90
N ARG A 27 8.09 4.59 -3.70
CA ARG A 27 8.50 6.00 -3.67
C ARG A 27 9.18 6.40 -2.35
N LYS A 28 8.87 5.73 -1.25
CA LYS A 28 9.44 6.05 0.06
C LYS A 28 10.77 5.36 0.31
N ASP A 29 11.55 5.99 1.18
CA ASP A 29 12.74 5.43 1.80
C ASP A 29 12.41 5.03 3.24
N PHE A 30 12.73 3.79 3.60
CA PHE A 30 12.50 3.22 4.94
C PHE A 30 13.80 3.05 5.73
N GLY A 31 14.91 3.61 5.24
CA GLY A 31 16.24 3.47 5.85
C GLY A 31 16.90 2.12 5.57
N GLY A 32 16.43 1.39 4.54
CA GLY A 32 16.99 0.10 4.13
C GLY A 32 16.04 -0.71 3.24
N ILE A 33 16.62 -1.60 2.43
CA ILE A 33 15.86 -2.47 1.52
C ILE A 33 15.02 -3.52 2.27
N GLU A 34 15.52 -4.03 3.40
CA GLU A 34 14.84 -5.04 4.22
C GLU A 34 13.52 -4.50 4.79
N LYS A 35 13.54 -3.29 5.34
CA LYS A 35 12.33 -2.62 5.87
C LYS A 35 11.33 -2.32 4.77
N LYS A 36 11.82 -1.98 3.58
CA LYS A 36 10.98 -1.75 2.40
C LYS A 36 10.30 -3.05 1.94
N ALA A 37 11.07 -4.14 1.87
CA ALA A 37 10.56 -5.45 1.54
C ALA A 37 9.54 -5.94 2.59
N ALA A 38 9.79 -5.74 3.88
CA ALA A 38 8.85 -6.08 4.94
C ALA A 38 7.48 -5.38 4.75
N TRP A 39 7.48 -4.08 4.43
CA TRP A 39 6.23 -3.38 4.12
C TRP A 39 5.57 -3.87 2.83
N ALA A 40 6.34 -4.24 1.81
CA ALA A 40 5.81 -4.83 0.59
C ALA A 40 5.14 -6.19 0.87
N PHE A 41 5.76 -7.06 1.65
CA PHE A 41 5.18 -8.34 2.06
C PHE A 41 3.88 -8.14 2.86
N VAL A 42 3.86 -7.19 3.79
CA VAL A 42 2.63 -6.83 4.53
C VAL A 42 1.54 -6.37 3.57
N ALA A 43 1.85 -5.50 2.61
CA ALA A 43 0.87 -4.97 1.65
C ALA A 43 0.26 -6.03 0.72
N LEU A 44 0.94 -7.16 0.50
CA LEU A 44 0.47 -8.25 -0.36
C LEU A 44 -0.54 -9.18 0.32
N ILE A 45 -0.75 -9.07 1.65
CA ILE A 45 -1.78 -9.83 2.36
C ILE A 45 -3.16 -9.30 1.91
N PRO A 46 -4.01 -10.12 1.26
CA PRO A 46 -5.29 -9.67 0.75
C PRO A 46 -6.16 -9.05 1.84
N PHE A 47 -6.83 -7.95 1.51
CA PHE A 47 -7.75 -7.18 2.36
C PHE A 47 -7.09 -6.47 3.57
N ILE A 48 -6.29 -7.19 4.35
CA ILE A 48 -5.75 -6.69 5.62
C ILE A 48 -4.45 -5.92 5.40
N GLY A 49 -3.58 -6.41 4.52
CA GLY A 49 -2.25 -5.86 4.27
C GLY A 49 -2.23 -4.39 3.88
N PRO A 50 -2.99 -3.97 2.85
CA PRO A 50 -3.06 -2.58 2.43
C PRO A 50 -3.59 -1.65 3.53
N VAL A 51 -4.53 -2.13 4.34
CA VAL A 51 -5.10 -1.37 5.47
C VAL A 51 -4.05 -1.15 6.55
N ILE A 52 -3.32 -2.20 6.94
CA ILE A 52 -2.21 -2.10 7.91
C ILE A 52 -1.13 -1.16 7.36
N TYR A 53 -0.78 -1.30 6.08
CA TYR A 53 0.21 -0.45 5.46
C TYR A 53 -0.22 1.03 5.49
N MET A 54 -1.44 1.36 5.07
CA MET A 54 -1.92 2.74 5.07
C MET A 54 -2.05 3.32 6.48
N GLY A 55 -2.46 2.52 7.47
CA GLY A 55 -2.60 2.97 8.85
C GLY A 55 -1.26 3.24 9.55
N ALA A 56 -0.26 2.39 9.32
CA ALA A 56 1.02 2.44 10.04
C ALA A 56 2.25 2.60 9.13
N GLY A 57 2.36 1.76 8.10
CA GLY A 57 3.54 1.69 7.21
C GLY A 57 3.80 2.99 6.45
N ALA A 58 2.75 3.60 5.90
CA ALA A 58 2.83 4.84 5.14
C ALA A 58 3.43 5.99 5.95
N ARG A 59 3.29 6.00 7.28
CA ARG A 59 3.84 7.04 8.17
C ARG A 59 5.30 6.79 8.53
N LYS A 60 5.80 5.56 8.37
CA LYS A 60 7.19 5.18 8.72
C LYS A 60 8.20 5.48 7.62
N GLY A 61 7.77 5.55 6.36
CA GLY A 61 8.63 5.88 5.23
C GLY A 61 8.78 7.39 5.04
N LYS A 62 9.98 7.86 4.71
CA LYS A 62 10.23 9.25 4.34
C LYS A 62 10.15 9.39 2.81
N LYS A 63 9.55 10.47 2.32
CA LYS A 63 9.61 10.79 0.89
C LYS A 63 11.07 11.10 0.53
N LYS A 64 11.54 10.58 -0.60
CA LYS A 64 12.87 10.95 -1.10
C LYS A 64 12.92 12.46 -1.36
N PRO A 65 13.93 13.19 -0.86
CA PRO A 65 14.12 14.59 -1.20
C PRO A 65 14.37 14.67 -2.71
N GLY A 66 13.42 15.25 -3.45
CA GLY A 66 13.40 15.26 -4.92
C GLY A 66 12.04 14.99 -5.54
N ALA A 67 11.06 14.50 -4.78
CA ALA A 67 9.66 14.33 -5.25
C ALA A 67 8.75 15.52 -4.89
N SER A 68 9.30 16.73 -4.81
CA SER A 68 8.55 18.00 -4.80
C SER A 68 8.91 18.76 -6.07
N GLY A 69 8.19 18.49 -7.16
CA GLY A 69 8.41 19.15 -8.44
C GLY A 69 7.95 18.27 -9.59
N GLY A 70 6.76 18.56 -10.12
CA GLY A 70 6.07 17.86 -11.19
C GLY A 70 4.58 17.82 -10.93
#